data_AF-A0A7S0UH96-F1
#
_entry.id   AF-A0A7S0UH96-F1
#
_cell.length_a   1.000
_cell.length_b   1.000
_cell.length_c   1.000
_cell.angle_alpha   90.00
_cell.angle_beta   90.00
_cell.angle_gamma   90.00
#
_symmetry.space_group_name_H-M   'P 1'
#
loop_
_entity.id
_entity.type
_entity.pdbx_description
1 polymer ?
#
loop_
_entity_poly.entity_id
_entity_poly.type
_entity_poly.pdbx_seq_one_letter_code
_entity_poly.pdbx_strand_id
1 'polypeptide(L)'
;FYSATNWWNSSAPKQICGKLGHPCVSIRHSGGFLLGNKDRSAPRLPFLSMLVAAALAGKCLPSNVAIGLYLLLFVAFLYVEGIGAAGIHDMVSDVSSALGYIDEHAHEWGLGGLEPQNLNHKNSIPVVFGGYSSGAHVAATLLTVSPLSPLLSVTSKEPQKLKHLTIRSVLYLSGVLDVSAEPFLMSLLSRIVLGKPPSEVPSPLRALASLDEKTIGSFPPHVLIGCKREVFGWSILDSAFCANEYAETLRSSRHTDETSKVQLILLDDWTVNHWSILSSLALRKALRNVLASLDGP
;
A
#
# COMPACT_ATOMS: atom_id res chain seq x y z
N PHE A 1 21.03 9.12 -2.83
CA PHE A 1 20.47 7.86 -2.28
C PHE A 1 18.98 7.68 -2.60
N TYR A 2 18.13 8.72 -2.47
CA TYR A 2 16.75 8.72 -3.01
C TYR A 2 16.65 8.36 -4.50
N SER A 3 17.71 8.60 -5.27
CA SER A 3 17.87 8.24 -6.68
C SER A 3 18.06 6.72 -6.94
N ALA A 4 18.63 5.96 -6.00
CA ALA A 4 18.94 4.54 -6.19
C ALA A 4 17.74 3.62 -5.94
N THR A 5 16.76 4.06 -5.14
CA THR A 5 15.46 3.42 -4.97
C THR A 5 14.37 4.04 -5.87
N ASN A 6 14.72 5.03 -6.70
CA ASN A 6 13.75 5.82 -7.47
C ASN A 6 13.15 5.07 -8.68
N TRP A 7 13.79 3.99 -9.14
CA TRP A 7 13.19 3.10 -10.14
C TRP A 7 11.94 2.40 -9.57
N TRP A 8 11.97 2.07 -8.27
CA TRP A 8 10.82 1.61 -7.47
C TRP A 8 9.72 2.69 -7.34
N ASN A 9 10.13 3.97 -7.35
CA ASN A 9 9.24 5.14 -7.24
C ASN A 9 8.64 5.62 -8.58
N SER A 10 9.22 5.30 -9.73
CA SER A 10 8.84 5.94 -11.00
C SER A 10 7.75 5.21 -11.81
N SER A 11 7.46 3.94 -11.50
CA SER A 11 6.73 3.06 -12.42
C SER A 11 5.20 3.08 -12.24
N ALA A 12 4.65 2.90 -11.03
CA ALA A 12 3.19 2.71 -10.90
C ALA A 12 2.33 3.93 -11.28
N PRO A 13 2.52 5.15 -10.72
CA PRO A 13 1.63 6.28 -11.01
C PRO A 13 1.73 6.76 -12.46
N LYS A 14 2.94 6.84 -13.02
CA LYS A 14 3.15 7.35 -14.38
C LYS A 14 2.70 6.36 -15.46
N GLN A 15 2.84 5.05 -15.23
CA GLN A 15 2.44 4.05 -16.22
C GLN A 15 0.92 3.84 -16.27
N ILE A 16 0.22 4.05 -15.15
CA ILE A 16 -1.22 3.83 -15.02
C ILE A 16 -1.97 5.13 -15.26
N CYS A 17 -1.69 6.13 -14.43
CA CYS A 17 -2.55 7.28 -14.28
C CYS A 17 -2.25 8.35 -15.35
N GLY A 18 -0.98 8.47 -15.75
CA GLY A 18 -0.59 9.30 -16.89
C GLY A 18 -1.19 8.85 -18.24
N LYS A 19 -1.66 7.60 -18.35
CA LYS A 19 -2.32 7.08 -19.55
C LYS A 19 -3.85 7.16 -19.49
N LEU A 20 -4.41 7.19 -18.28
CA LEU A 20 -5.84 7.28 -18.04
C LEU A 20 -6.40 8.72 -18.08
N GLY A 21 -5.52 9.73 -18.15
CA GLY A 21 -5.95 11.13 -18.02
C GLY A 21 -6.54 11.46 -16.64
N HIS A 22 -6.37 10.58 -15.64
CA HIS A 22 -6.90 10.76 -14.30
C HIS A 22 -5.79 11.08 -13.30
N PRO A 23 -5.99 12.09 -12.41
CA PRO A 23 -5.15 12.29 -11.25
C PRO A 23 -5.18 11.07 -10.33
N CYS A 24 -4.06 10.82 -9.66
CA CYS A 24 -3.80 9.55 -9.02
C CYS A 24 -3.00 9.74 -7.76
N VAL A 25 -3.58 9.27 -6.66
CA VAL A 25 -2.99 9.35 -5.34
C VAL A 25 -2.46 7.97 -5.00
N SER A 26 -1.14 7.83 -5.08
CA SER A 26 -0.43 6.60 -4.75
C SER A 26 0.25 6.77 -3.40
N ILE A 27 -0.22 6.03 -2.41
CA ILE A 27 0.39 6.01 -1.08
C ILE A 27 1.65 5.16 -1.12
N ARG A 28 2.71 5.73 -0.58
CA ARG A 28 3.98 5.05 -0.39
C ARG A 28 4.55 5.40 0.96
N HIS A 29 4.88 4.38 1.73
CA HIS A 29 5.69 4.54 2.92
C HIS A 29 7.17 4.38 2.51
N SER A 30 8.07 5.14 3.14
CA SER A 30 9.51 4.95 2.95
C SER A 30 10.06 3.76 3.77
N GLY A 31 9.22 3.13 4.59
CA GLY A 31 9.65 2.23 5.67
C GLY A 31 10.64 2.88 6.63
N GLY A 32 11.12 2.13 7.62
CA GLY A 32 12.26 2.53 8.46
C GLY A 32 13.61 2.57 7.72
N PHE A 33 13.63 2.38 6.40
CA PHE A 33 14.87 2.16 5.64
C PHE A 33 15.75 3.40 5.59
N LEU A 34 16.87 3.39 6.33
CA LEU A 34 18.11 4.18 6.21
C LEU A 34 18.00 5.72 6.15
N LEU A 35 16.79 6.30 6.18
CA LEU A 35 16.57 7.69 5.79
C LEU A 35 15.88 8.56 6.86
N GLY A 36 15.40 7.98 7.98
CA GLY A 36 14.43 8.65 8.84
C GLY A 36 14.93 9.10 10.22
N ASN A 37 15.85 10.05 10.30
CA ASN A 37 15.75 11.16 11.26
C ASN A 37 16.93 12.13 11.12
N LYS A 38 16.63 13.43 10.92
CA LYS A 38 17.62 14.51 11.07
C LYS A 38 17.98 14.75 12.55
N ASP A 39 17.11 14.35 13.48
CA ASP A 39 17.22 14.68 14.92
C ASP A 39 17.71 13.54 15.82
N ARG A 40 18.24 12.44 15.26
CA ARG A 40 18.78 11.35 16.09
C ARG A 40 20.30 11.39 16.14
N SER A 41 20.80 11.80 17.30
CA SER A 41 22.19 11.68 17.78
C SER A 41 22.63 10.23 18.03
N ALA A 42 21.79 9.24 17.72
CA ALA A 42 22.17 7.84 17.82
C ALA A 42 23.23 7.52 16.75
N PRO A 43 24.37 6.93 17.12
CA PRO A 43 25.37 6.55 16.14
C PRO A 43 24.73 5.56 15.17
N ARG A 44 24.61 5.97 13.90
CA ARG A 44 24.39 5.04 12.80
C ARG A 44 25.56 4.08 12.86
N LEU A 45 25.41 2.90 13.49
CA LEU A 45 26.32 1.80 13.20
C LEU A 45 26.17 1.63 11.68
N PRO A 46 27.20 1.96 10.88
CA PRO A 46 27.03 1.87 9.45
C PRO A 46 26.74 0.39 9.19
N PHE A 47 25.60 0.09 8.57
CA PHE A 47 25.23 -1.26 8.10
C PHE A 47 26.43 -2.00 7.47
N LEU A 48 27.32 -1.22 6.84
CA LEU A 48 28.62 -1.65 6.34
C LEU A 48 29.56 -2.27 7.41
N SER A 49 29.69 -1.71 8.62
CA SER A 49 30.52 -2.29 9.69
C SER A 49 29.94 -3.60 10.22
N MET A 50 28.60 -3.75 10.28
CA MET A 50 27.97 -5.03 10.61
C MET A 50 28.18 -6.08 9.52
N LEU A 51 28.02 -5.71 8.25
CA LEU A 51 28.30 -6.60 7.11
C LEU A 51 29.77 -7.01 7.05
N VAL A 52 30.70 -6.07 7.30
CA VAL A 52 32.13 -6.34 7.34
C VAL A 52 32.48 -7.23 8.52
N ALA A 53 31.94 -6.99 9.71
CA ALA A 53 32.15 -7.86 10.87
C ALA A 53 31.60 -9.28 10.63
N ALA A 54 30.41 -9.39 10.02
CA ALA A 54 29.83 -10.69 9.65
C ALA A 54 30.66 -11.41 8.58
N ALA A 55 31.15 -10.71 7.56
CA ALA A 55 31.99 -11.27 6.50
C ALA A 55 33.37 -11.72 7.03
N LEU A 56 33.95 -10.96 7.97
CA LEU A 56 35.19 -11.34 8.65
C LEU A 56 34.98 -12.56 9.56
N ALA A 57 33.87 -12.61 10.30
CA ALA A 57 33.50 -13.76 11.11
C ALA A 57 33.27 -15.03 10.25
N GLY A 58 32.70 -14.88 9.05
CA GLY A 58 32.48 -15.97 8.11
C GLY A 58 33.76 -16.64 7.57
N LYS A 59 34.91 -15.97 7.65
CA LYS A 59 36.22 -16.58 7.32
C LYS A 59 36.77 -17.46 8.45
N CYS A 60 36.31 -17.25 9.68
CA CYS A 60 36.84 -17.91 10.88
C CYS A 60 35.86 -18.91 11.50
N LEU A 61 34.59 -18.92 11.05
CA LEU A 61 33.53 -19.76 11.60
C LEU A 61 33.09 -20.82 10.58
N PRO A 62 32.61 -21.99 11.05
CA PRO A 62 31.90 -22.94 10.18
C PRO A 62 30.74 -22.24 9.45
N SER A 63 30.49 -22.62 8.20
CA SER A 63 29.48 -21.99 7.32
C SER A 63 28.11 -21.85 7.99
N ASN A 64 27.64 -22.88 8.70
CA ASN A 64 26.35 -22.86 9.38
C ASN A 64 26.29 -21.81 10.50
N VAL A 65 27.40 -21.62 11.25
CA VAL A 65 27.49 -20.62 12.31
C VAL A 65 27.57 -19.21 11.70
N ALA A 66 28.31 -19.05 10.61
CA ALA A 66 28.40 -17.78 9.88
C ALA A 66 27.04 -17.35 9.30
N ILE A 67 26.29 -18.28 8.71
CA ILE A 67 24.92 -18.04 8.22
C ILE A 67 24.00 -17.66 9.37
N GLY A 68 24.04 -18.39 10.49
CA GLY A 68 23.23 -18.09 11.67
C GLY A 68 23.53 -16.70 12.24
N LEU A 69 24.81 -16.33 12.34
CA LEU A 69 25.23 -15.00 12.78
C LEU A 69 24.79 -13.92 11.79
N TYR A 70 24.90 -14.16 10.48
CA TYR A 70 24.42 -13.22 9.47
C TYR A 70 22.91 -12.98 9.59
N LEU A 71 22.12 -14.03 9.75
CA LEU A 71 20.67 -13.92 9.94
C LEU A 71 20.33 -13.17 11.24
N LEU A 72 21.02 -13.48 12.33
CA LEU A 72 20.82 -12.79 13.61
C LEU A 72 21.14 -11.30 13.50
N LEU A 73 22.29 -10.95 12.91
CA LEU A 73 22.70 -9.57 12.68
C LEU A 73 21.74 -8.87 11.73
N PHE A 74 21.27 -9.54 10.67
CA PHE A 74 20.27 -8.99 9.76
C PHE A 74 18.95 -8.71 10.47
N VAL A 75 18.46 -9.63 11.31
CA VAL A 75 17.25 -9.43 12.13
C VAL A 75 17.44 -8.29 13.13
N ALA A 76 18.58 -8.22 13.82
CA ALA A 76 18.89 -7.15 14.75
C ALA A 76 18.97 -5.78 14.06
N PHE A 77 19.59 -5.73 12.87
CA PHE A 77 19.64 -4.55 12.03
C PHE A 77 18.23 -4.10 11.64
N LEU A 78 17.44 -5.01 11.10
CA LEU A 78 16.05 -4.74 10.74
C LEU A 78 15.24 -4.24 11.95
N TYR A 79 15.43 -4.85 13.11
CA TYR A 79 14.78 -4.41 14.35
C TYR A 79 15.14 -2.98 14.71
N VAL A 80 16.43 -2.61 14.64
CA VAL A 80 16.91 -1.25 14.91
C VAL A 80 16.40 -0.24 13.89
N GLU A 81 16.37 -0.59 12.60
CA GLU A 81 15.82 0.27 11.54
C GLU A 81 14.31 0.49 11.72
N GLY A 82 13.59 -0.48 12.27
CA GLY A 82 12.18 -0.32 12.63
C GLY A 82 11.95 0.66 13.80
N ILE A 83 12.96 0.94 14.62
CA ILE A 83 12.84 1.90 15.74
C ILE A 83 12.63 3.30 15.17
N GLY A 84 11.43 3.85 15.32
CA GLY A 84 11.09 5.19 14.82
C GLY A 84 10.53 5.22 13.40
N ALA A 85 10.21 4.07 12.82
CA ALA A 85 9.26 4.05 11.72
C ALA A 85 7.94 4.68 12.19
N ALA A 86 7.31 5.47 11.33
CA ALA A 86 5.99 6.04 11.60
C ALA A 86 5.01 4.92 11.99
N GLY A 87 4.13 5.16 12.95
CA GLY A 87 3.07 4.20 13.24
C GLY A 87 2.04 4.21 12.11
N ILE A 88 1.31 3.11 11.94
CA ILE A 88 0.20 3.03 10.98
C ILE A 88 -0.83 4.17 11.14
N HIS A 89 -1.11 4.60 12.37
CA HIS A 89 -2.00 5.75 12.63
C HIS A 89 -1.42 7.07 12.09
N ASP A 90 -0.13 7.30 12.28
CA ASP A 90 0.57 8.47 11.75
C ASP A 90 0.52 8.44 10.21
N MET A 91 0.79 7.29 9.60
CA MET A 91 0.72 7.13 8.14
C MET A 91 -0.67 7.39 7.58
N VAL A 92 -1.72 6.87 8.22
CA VAL A 92 -3.12 7.11 7.82
C VAL A 92 -3.46 8.59 7.98
N SER A 93 -3.01 9.23 9.06
CA SER A 93 -3.19 10.67 9.29
C SER A 93 -2.47 11.51 8.24
N ASP A 94 -1.23 11.17 7.89
CA ASP A 94 -0.45 11.88 6.88
C ASP A 94 -1.09 11.80 5.50
N VAL A 95 -1.57 10.61 5.12
CA VAL A 95 -2.31 10.41 3.86
C VAL A 95 -3.62 11.18 3.87
N SER A 96 -4.35 11.15 4.99
CA SER A 96 -5.58 11.89 5.21
C SER A 96 -5.36 13.40 5.03
N SER A 97 -4.34 13.96 5.69
CA SER A 97 -3.95 15.37 5.55
C SER A 97 -3.50 15.71 4.13
N ALA A 98 -2.73 14.83 3.49
CA ALA A 98 -2.30 15.03 2.11
C ALA A 98 -3.50 15.02 1.14
N LEU A 99 -4.47 14.13 1.33
CA LEU A 99 -5.70 14.10 0.53
C LEU A 99 -6.52 15.39 0.72
N GLY A 100 -6.67 15.86 1.95
CA GLY A 100 -7.34 17.14 2.23
C GLY A 100 -6.63 18.32 1.56
N TYR A 101 -5.29 18.35 1.63
CA TYR A 101 -4.51 19.39 0.97
C TYR A 101 -4.64 19.34 -0.56
N ILE A 102 -4.59 18.15 -1.17
CA ILE A 102 -4.81 17.97 -2.61
C ILE A 102 -6.22 18.42 -2.99
N ASP A 103 -7.24 18.10 -2.17
CA ASP A 103 -8.62 18.50 -2.38
C ASP A 103 -8.77 20.03 -2.40
N GLU A 104 -8.21 20.71 -1.40
CA GLU A 104 -8.23 22.17 -1.28
C GLU A 104 -7.56 22.89 -2.47
N HIS A 105 -6.48 22.32 -3.02
CA HIS A 105 -5.68 22.95 -4.09
C HIS A 105 -5.95 22.33 -5.47
N ALA A 106 -6.93 21.45 -5.61
CA ALA A 106 -7.11 20.65 -6.82
C ALA A 106 -7.33 21.51 -8.08
N HIS A 107 -8.14 22.57 -7.95
CA HIS A 107 -8.43 23.50 -9.05
C HIS A 107 -7.25 24.41 -9.39
N GLU A 108 -6.49 24.86 -8.39
CA GLU A 108 -5.29 25.68 -8.59
C GLU A 108 -4.22 24.92 -9.38
N TRP A 109 -4.13 23.60 -9.15
CA TRP A 109 -3.22 22.72 -9.87
C TRP A 109 -3.74 22.25 -11.22
N GLY A 110 -4.95 22.67 -11.62
CA GLY A 110 -5.59 22.24 -12.85
C GLY A 110 -5.86 20.72 -12.89
N LEU A 111 -6.00 20.08 -11.73
CA LEU A 111 -6.37 18.67 -11.68
C LEU A 111 -7.76 18.50 -12.32
N GLY A 112 -7.87 17.59 -13.30
CA GLY A 112 -9.11 17.34 -14.03
C GLY A 112 -9.21 18.00 -15.42
N GLY A 113 -8.20 18.75 -15.85
CA GLY A 113 -8.03 19.16 -17.27
C GLY A 113 -9.14 20.03 -17.84
N LEU A 114 -10.01 20.60 -17.00
CA LEU A 114 -11.02 21.57 -17.41
C LEU A 114 -10.34 22.93 -17.57
N GLU A 115 -10.55 23.59 -18.71
CA GLU A 115 -10.16 24.99 -18.84
C GLU A 115 -10.81 25.82 -17.72
N PRO A 116 -10.08 26.78 -17.11
CA PRO A 116 -10.56 27.57 -15.97
C PRO A 116 -11.91 28.28 -16.20
N GLN A 117 -12.32 28.44 -17.47
CA GLN A 117 -13.50 29.20 -17.86
C GLN A 117 -14.83 28.41 -17.80
N ASN A 118 -14.79 27.08 -17.57
CA ASN A 118 -15.98 26.23 -17.49
C ASN A 118 -16.22 25.63 -16.09
N LEU A 119 -15.64 26.25 -15.06
CA LEU A 119 -15.77 25.85 -13.65
C LEU A 119 -17.15 26.21 -13.11
N ASN A 120 -18.19 25.47 -13.52
CA ASN A 120 -19.30 25.27 -12.61
C ASN A 120 -18.74 24.52 -11.39
N HIS A 121 -18.76 25.17 -10.22
CA HIS A 121 -18.29 24.70 -8.90
C HIS A 121 -18.88 23.35 -8.41
N LYS A 122 -19.56 22.58 -9.26
CA LYS A 122 -20.20 21.30 -8.96
C LYS A 122 -19.46 20.07 -9.50
N ASN A 123 -18.44 20.23 -10.34
CA ASN A 123 -17.76 19.08 -10.92
C ASN A 123 -16.64 18.60 -9.98
N SER A 124 -16.87 17.47 -9.33
CA SER A 124 -15.80 16.79 -8.60
C SER A 124 -14.80 16.16 -9.57
N ILE A 125 -13.52 16.20 -9.19
CA ILE A 125 -12.38 15.69 -9.92
C ILE A 125 -12.24 14.20 -9.57
N PRO A 126 -12.43 13.30 -10.55
CA PRO A 126 -12.29 11.87 -10.30
C PRO A 126 -10.81 11.51 -10.09
N VAL A 127 -10.51 10.81 -9.00
CA VAL A 127 -9.17 10.32 -8.67
C VAL A 127 -9.12 8.81 -8.58
N VAL A 128 -7.99 8.23 -8.98
CA VAL A 128 -7.64 6.85 -8.64
C VAL A 128 -6.87 6.86 -7.32
N PHE A 129 -7.34 6.13 -6.33
CA PHE A 129 -6.72 6.06 -5.00
C PHE A 129 -6.16 4.67 -4.74
N GLY A 130 -5.02 4.58 -4.08
CA GLY A 130 -4.50 3.27 -3.69
C GLY A 130 -3.03 3.25 -3.36
N GLY A 131 -2.43 2.06 -3.41
CA GLY A 131 -1.06 1.88 -2.98
C GLY A 131 -0.44 0.54 -3.39
N TYR A 132 0.83 0.42 -3.07
CA TYR A 132 1.62 -0.80 -3.28
C TYR A 132 2.14 -1.31 -1.94
N SER A 133 2.20 -2.63 -1.73
CA SER A 133 2.69 -3.22 -0.48
C SER A 133 1.91 -2.71 0.73
N SER A 134 2.58 -2.30 1.79
CA SER A 134 2.02 -1.56 2.93
C SER A 134 1.38 -0.20 2.56
N GLY A 135 1.73 0.42 1.44
CA GLY A 135 0.98 1.57 0.94
C GLY A 135 -0.46 1.20 0.58
N ALA A 136 -0.68 -0.01 0.08
CA ALA A 136 -2.03 -0.55 -0.12
C ALA A 136 -2.70 -0.84 1.24
N HIS A 137 -1.93 -1.28 2.24
CA HIS A 137 -2.43 -1.44 3.60
C HIS A 137 -2.98 -0.11 4.13
N VAL A 138 -2.18 0.96 4.10
CA VAL A 138 -2.60 2.30 4.54
C VAL A 138 -3.82 2.79 3.76
N ALA A 139 -3.85 2.60 2.45
CA ALA A 139 -5.01 2.93 1.62
C ALA A 139 -6.27 2.19 2.08
N ALA A 140 -6.16 0.87 2.25
CA ALA A 140 -7.27 0.02 2.66
C ALA A 140 -7.73 0.35 4.08
N THR A 141 -6.80 0.57 5.03
CA THR A 141 -7.11 1.04 6.38
C THR A 141 -7.85 2.38 6.34
N LEU A 142 -7.38 3.36 5.56
CA LEU A 142 -8.08 4.63 5.42
C LEU A 142 -9.51 4.43 4.88
N LEU A 143 -9.69 3.50 3.96
CA LEU A 143 -11.02 3.17 3.43
C LEU A 143 -11.87 2.33 4.40
N THR A 144 -11.33 1.53 5.31
CA THR A 144 -12.18 0.65 6.16
C THR A 144 -12.39 1.17 7.57
N VAL A 145 -11.52 2.04 8.09
CA VAL A 145 -11.59 2.50 9.49
C VAL A 145 -11.50 4.02 9.68
N SER A 146 -11.18 4.80 8.64
CA SER A 146 -11.08 6.26 8.78
C SER A 146 -12.44 6.96 8.65
N PRO A 147 -12.69 8.06 9.37
CA PRO A 147 -13.84 8.94 9.13
C PRO A 147 -13.88 9.56 7.72
N LEU A 148 -12.73 9.61 7.02
CA LEU A 148 -12.65 10.03 5.62
C LEU A 148 -13.08 8.95 4.63
N SER A 149 -13.41 7.76 5.13
CA SER A 149 -13.75 6.64 4.28
C SER A 149 -15.01 6.95 3.46
N PRO A 150 -14.94 6.82 2.12
CA PRO A 150 -16.13 6.77 1.28
C PRO A 150 -16.91 5.45 1.47
N LEU A 151 -16.32 4.42 2.10
CA LEU A 151 -16.95 3.13 2.37
C LEU A 151 -17.90 3.17 3.58
N LEU A 152 -17.59 4.01 4.57
CA LEU A 152 -18.37 4.12 5.80
C LEU A 152 -19.50 5.15 5.62
N SER A 153 -20.72 4.67 5.37
CA SER A 153 -21.89 5.54 5.24
C SER A 153 -22.56 5.77 6.59
N VAL A 154 -21.94 6.48 7.55
CA VAL A 154 -22.56 6.54 8.89
C VAL A 154 -22.50 7.91 9.55
N THR A 155 -23.69 8.53 9.59
CA THR A 155 -24.37 9.28 10.68
C THR A 155 -23.60 10.16 11.67
N SER A 156 -22.30 10.40 11.50
CA SER A 156 -21.58 11.38 12.31
C SER A 156 -21.84 12.78 11.76
N LYS A 157 -21.94 13.76 12.67
CA LYS A 157 -22.07 15.17 12.33
C LYS A 157 -20.80 15.59 11.59
N GLU A 158 -20.89 15.61 10.27
CA GLU A 158 -19.87 15.98 9.28
C GLU A 158 -18.58 15.14 9.30
N PRO A 159 -18.56 13.96 8.65
CA PRO A 159 -17.29 13.44 8.14
C PRO A 159 -16.66 14.51 7.24
N GLN A 160 -15.35 14.76 7.38
CA GLN A 160 -14.58 15.58 6.44
C GLN A 160 -14.74 14.97 5.05
N LYS A 161 -15.71 15.47 4.30
CA LYS A 161 -15.98 15.00 2.95
C LYS A 161 -15.07 15.78 2.02
N LEU A 162 -14.29 15.07 1.21
CA LEU A 162 -13.55 15.67 0.10
C LEU A 162 -14.56 16.47 -0.76
N LYS A 163 -14.31 17.78 -0.89
CA LYS A 163 -15.24 18.72 -1.53
C LYS A 163 -15.08 18.70 -3.04
N HIS A 164 -13.85 18.53 -3.49
CA HIS A 164 -13.45 18.67 -4.88
C HIS A 164 -13.04 17.35 -5.50
N LEU A 165 -12.52 16.39 -4.74
CA LEU A 165 -12.12 15.08 -5.22
C LEU A 165 -13.23 14.05 -5.05
N THR A 166 -13.31 13.11 -5.98
CA THR A 166 -14.14 11.91 -5.83
C THR A 166 -13.30 10.69 -6.17
N ILE A 167 -13.21 9.73 -5.25
CA ILE A 167 -12.51 8.48 -5.50
C ILE A 167 -13.31 7.68 -6.52
N ARG A 168 -12.83 7.64 -7.76
CA ARG A 168 -13.48 6.93 -8.88
C ARG A 168 -13.17 5.44 -8.85
N SER A 169 -11.97 5.07 -8.43
CA SER A 169 -11.55 3.67 -8.34
C SER A 169 -10.43 3.51 -7.34
N VAL A 170 -10.33 2.31 -6.78
CA VAL A 170 -9.30 1.91 -5.83
C VAL A 170 -8.37 0.90 -6.49
N LEU A 171 -7.05 1.10 -6.34
CA LEU A 171 -6.03 0.22 -6.91
C LEU A 171 -5.06 -0.28 -5.84
N TYR A 172 -5.05 -1.59 -5.61
CA TYR A 172 -4.07 -2.25 -4.75
C TYR A 172 -3.10 -3.07 -5.60
N LEU A 173 -1.81 -2.79 -5.45
CA LEU A 173 -0.74 -3.52 -6.12
C LEU A 173 0.06 -4.31 -5.08
N SER A 174 0.00 -5.65 -5.13
CA SER A 174 0.73 -6.53 -4.23
C SER A 174 0.62 -6.04 -2.78
N GLY A 175 -0.63 -5.82 -2.36
CA GLY A 175 -0.95 -5.12 -1.13
C GLY A 175 -0.88 -6.03 0.07
N VAL A 176 -0.35 -5.54 1.20
CA VAL A 176 -0.41 -6.25 2.48
C VAL A 176 -1.76 -5.94 3.12
N LEU A 177 -2.72 -6.86 3.08
CA LEU A 177 -4.12 -6.60 3.48
C LEU A 177 -4.52 -7.26 4.79
N ASP A 178 -3.64 -8.11 5.34
CA ASP A 178 -3.76 -8.60 6.71
C ASP A 178 -2.37 -8.82 7.31
N VAL A 179 -2.13 -8.36 8.53
CA VAL A 179 -0.89 -8.64 9.26
C VAL A 179 -1.13 -9.44 10.53
N SER A 180 -2.37 -9.90 10.73
CA SER A 180 -2.82 -10.50 11.98
C SER A 180 -2.20 -11.86 12.34
N ALA A 181 -1.36 -12.41 11.46
CA ALA A 181 -0.59 -13.61 11.76
C ALA A 181 0.48 -13.30 12.82
N GLU A 182 0.49 -14.08 13.91
CA GLU A 182 1.46 -13.95 15.01
C GLU A 182 2.85 -14.61 14.84
N PRO A 183 3.32 -15.13 13.68
CA PRO A 183 4.71 -15.56 13.59
C PRO A 183 5.68 -14.44 13.96
N PHE A 184 6.77 -14.78 14.67
CA PHE A 184 7.85 -13.85 15.01
C PHE A 184 8.29 -13.01 13.80
N LEU A 185 8.37 -13.63 12.62
CA LEU A 185 8.73 -12.98 11.38
C LEU A 185 7.74 -11.89 10.96
N MET A 186 6.43 -12.13 11.10
CA MET A 186 5.40 -11.12 10.84
C MET A 186 5.44 -10.01 11.89
N SER A 187 5.75 -10.34 13.15
CA SER A 187 5.96 -9.34 14.19
C SER A 187 7.12 -8.40 13.88
N LEU A 188 8.23 -8.95 13.41
CA LEU A 188 9.40 -8.19 12.96
C LEU A 188 9.06 -7.32 11.75
N LEU A 189 8.45 -7.89 10.70
CA LEU A 189 8.09 -7.17 9.49
C LEU A 189 7.09 -6.04 9.74
N SER A 190 6.05 -6.29 10.53
CA SER A 190 5.06 -5.29 10.91
C SER A 190 5.72 -4.10 11.63
N ARG A 191 6.68 -4.36 12.53
CA ARG A 191 7.41 -3.27 13.20
C ARG A 191 8.25 -2.44 12.23
N ILE A 192 8.90 -3.06 11.26
CA ILE A 192 9.75 -2.38 10.27
C ILE A 192 8.93 -1.56 9.28
N VAL A 193 7.83 -2.15 8.83
CA VAL A 193 7.04 -1.65 7.71
C VAL A 193 5.94 -0.69 8.19
N LEU A 194 5.30 -1.01 9.31
CA LEU A 194 4.12 -0.34 9.88
C LEU A 194 4.39 0.29 11.26
N GLY A 195 5.63 0.25 11.74
CA GLY A 195 6.06 0.87 13.00
C GLY A 195 5.59 0.17 14.27
N LYS A 196 4.71 -0.84 14.15
CA LYS A 196 3.96 -1.43 15.25
C LYS A 196 3.89 -2.96 15.16
N PRO A 197 3.80 -3.69 16.28
CA PRO A 197 3.55 -5.13 16.24
C PRO A 197 2.17 -5.44 15.65
N PRO A 198 1.95 -6.65 15.10
CA PRO A 198 0.70 -7.09 14.48
C PRO A 198 -0.55 -6.83 15.31
N SER A 199 -0.46 -7.03 16.63
CA SER A 199 -1.55 -6.82 17.58
C SER A 199 -2.04 -5.38 17.67
N GLU A 200 -1.20 -4.41 17.29
CA GLU A 200 -1.51 -2.97 17.30
C GLU A 200 -1.82 -2.42 15.91
N VAL A 201 -1.66 -3.22 14.85
CA VAL A 201 -1.94 -2.79 13.48
C VAL A 201 -3.36 -3.19 13.10
N PRO A 202 -4.22 -2.24 12.67
CA PRO A 202 -5.55 -2.58 12.21
C PRO A 202 -5.46 -3.42 10.93
N SER A 203 -6.17 -4.54 10.87
CA SER A 203 -6.23 -5.38 9.68
C SER A 203 -7.34 -4.89 8.74
N PRO A 204 -7.04 -4.38 7.53
CA PRO A 204 -8.06 -3.95 6.57
C PRO A 204 -9.04 -5.06 6.21
N LEU A 205 -8.56 -6.30 6.05
CA LEU A 205 -9.39 -7.46 5.77
C LEU A 205 -10.41 -7.70 6.89
N ARG A 206 -9.96 -7.73 8.15
CA ARG A 206 -10.85 -7.96 9.30
C ARG A 206 -11.81 -6.79 9.52
N ALA A 207 -11.33 -5.56 9.35
CA ALA A 207 -12.17 -4.37 9.42
C ALA A 207 -13.29 -4.46 8.39
N LEU A 208 -12.96 -4.77 7.14
CA LEU A 208 -13.94 -4.97 6.08
C LEU A 208 -14.94 -6.09 6.40
N ALA A 209 -14.46 -7.25 6.87
CA ALA A 209 -15.32 -8.38 7.23
C ALA A 209 -16.25 -8.07 8.42
N SER A 210 -15.91 -7.08 9.26
CA SER A 210 -16.73 -6.66 10.40
C SER A 210 -17.77 -5.58 10.06
N LEU A 211 -17.74 -5.01 8.85
CA LEU A 211 -18.71 -4.00 8.44
C LEU A 211 -20.06 -4.67 8.20
N ASP A 212 -21.10 -4.19 8.90
CA ASP A 212 -22.49 -4.61 8.65
C ASP A 212 -22.94 -4.12 7.26
N GLU A 213 -23.75 -4.91 6.57
CA GLU A 213 -24.28 -4.60 5.23
C GLU A 213 -24.97 -3.24 5.18
N LYS A 214 -25.59 -2.81 6.29
CA LYS A 214 -26.25 -1.50 6.44
C LYS A 214 -25.28 -0.32 6.55
N THR A 215 -24.02 -0.59 6.88
CA THR A 215 -22.94 0.39 7.12
C THR A 215 -22.11 0.61 5.85
N ILE A 216 -22.14 -0.36 4.93
CA ILE A 216 -21.40 -0.34 3.67
C ILE A 216 -22.22 0.47 2.65
N GLY A 217 -21.76 1.71 2.41
CA GLY A 217 -22.30 2.52 1.32
C GLY A 217 -21.91 1.96 -0.06
N SER A 218 -22.30 2.66 -1.14
CA SER A 218 -21.77 2.35 -2.47
C SER A 218 -20.26 2.61 -2.49
N PHE A 219 -19.47 1.56 -2.68
CA PHE A 219 -18.01 1.70 -2.79
C PHE A 219 -17.53 1.83 -4.25
N PRO A 220 -16.44 2.59 -4.49
CA PRO A 220 -15.85 2.71 -5.82
C PRO A 220 -15.30 1.36 -6.32
N PRO A 221 -15.25 1.11 -7.64
CA PRO A 221 -14.60 -0.07 -8.20
C PRO A 221 -13.20 -0.32 -7.61
N HIS A 222 -12.93 -1.58 -7.27
CA HIS A 222 -11.65 -2.03 -6.72
C HIS A 222 -10.92 -2.91 -7.73
N VAL A 223 -9.64 -2.63 -7.92
CA VAL A 223 -8.73 -3.42 -8.73
C VAL A 223 -7.59 -3.89 -7.84
N LEU A 224 -7.50 -5.20 -7.65
CA LEU A 224 -6.46 -5.85 -6.89
C LEU A 224 -5.55 -6.59 -7.86
N ILE A 225 -4.28 -6.22 -7.91
CA ILE A 225 -3.28 -6.90 -8.72
C ILE A 225 -2.19 -7.43 -7.79
N GLY A 226 -2.15 -8.74 -7.60
CA GLY A 226 -1.14 -9.41 -6.78
C GLY A 226 -0.32 -10.40 -7.60
N CYS A 227 0.64 -11.05 -6.96
CA CYS A 227 1.34 -12.22 -7.48
C CYS A 227 0.74 -13.48 -6.85
N LYS A 228 0.72 -14.62 -7.56
CA LYS A 228 0.41 -15.91 -6.90
C LYS A 228 1.47 -16.32 -5.87
N ARG A 229 2.67 -15.73 -5.97
CA ARG A 229 3.85 -16.01 -5.13
C ARG A 229 4.52 -14.70 -4.79
N GLU A 230 3.93 -13.97 -3.84
CA GLU A 230 4.37 -12.61 -3.51
C GLU A 230 5.82 -12.62 -3.01
N VAL A 231 6.13 -13.47 -2.04
CA VAL A 231 7.44 -13.55 -1.42
C VAL A 231 8.12 -14.86 -1.83
N PHE A 232 8.29 -15.04 -3.14
CA PHE A 232 8.83 -16.28 -3.73
C PHE A 232 8.05 -17.55 -3.33
N GLY A 233 6.80 -17.43 -2.89
CA GLY A 233 5.97 -18.56 -2.45
C GLY A 233 6.18 -18.95 -0.99
N TRP A 234 6.81 -18.11 -0.17
CA TRP A 234 6.96 -18.36 1.27
C TRP A 234 5.59 -18.17 1.94
N SER A 235 4.90 -19.28 2.21
CA SER A 235 3.51 -19.31 2.68
C SER A 235 3.21 -18.38 3.86
N ILE A 236 4.14 -18.27 4.81
CA ILE A 236 4.00 -17.40 6.00
C ILE A 236 3.96 -15.91 5.64
N LEU A 237 4.67 -15.50 4.59
CA LEU A 237 4.72 -14.11 4.16
C LEU A 237 3.65 -13.81 3.11
N ASP A 238 3.32 -14.79 2.27
CA ASP A 238 2.24 -14.70 1.30
C ASP A 238 0.87 -14.55 1.99
N SER A 239 0.70 -15.11 3.19
CA SER A 239 -0.52 -14.96 3.99
C SER A 239 -0.77 -13.54 4.50
N ALA A 240 0.13 -12.59 4.25
CA ALA A 240 -0.09 -11.19 4.59
C ALA A 240 -0.74 -10.38 3.46
N PHE A 241 -0.63 -10.88 2.23
CA PHE A 241 -1.11 -10.17 1.04
C PHE A 241 -2.63 -10.34 0.85
N CYS A 242 -3.14 -11.56 1.08
CA CYS A 242 -4.56 -11.91 1.15
C CYS A 242 -5.49 -11.22 0.13
N ALA A 243 -4.99 -11.01 -1.09
CA ALA A 243 -5.73 -10.27 -2.12
C ALA A 243 -7.00 -11.02 -2.55
N ASN A 244 -6.97 -12.35 -2.50
CA ASN A 244 -8.14 -13.17 -2.83
C ASN A 244 -9.22 -13.05 -1.76
N GLU A 245 -8.85 -13.27 -0.50
CA GLU A 245 -9.74 -13.20 0.66
C GLU A 245 -10.35 -11.80 0.79
N TYR A 246 -9.56 -10.76 0.55
CA TYR A 246 -10.06 -9.38 0.55
C TYR A 246 -11.04 -9.12 -0.59
N ALA A 247 -10.75 -9.61 -1.80
CA ALA A 247 -11.65 -9.47 -2.95
C ALA A 247 -12.94 -10.27 -2.74
N GLU A 248 -12.87 -11.47 -2.18
CA GLU A 248 -14.02 -12.30 -1.83
C GLU A 248 -14.87 -11.61 -0.77
N THR A 249 -14.26 -11.07 0.28
CA THR A 249 -14.97 -10.33 1.34
C THR A 249 -15.69 -9.10 0.77
N LEU A 250 -15.04 -8.33 -0.12
CA LEU A 250 -15.67 -7.20 -0.82
C LEU A 250 -16.86 -7.62 -1.71
N ARG A 251 -16.76 -8.80 -2.33
CA ARG A 251 -17.84 -9.32 -3.20
C ARG A 251 -18.99 -9.89 -2.40
N SER A 252 -18.69 -10.59 -1.30
CA SER A 252 -19.70 -11.23 -0.44
C SER A 252 -20.48 -10.21 0.37
N SER A 253 -19.89 -9.06 0.69
CA SER A 253 -20.56 -7.98 1.43
C SER A 253 -21.56 -7.17 0.58
N ARG A 254 -22.04 -7.70 -0.57
CA ARG A 254 -22.86 -6.97 -1.55
C ARG A 254 -23.95 -7.80 -2.22
N HIS A 255 -24.96 -7.09 -2.73
CA HIS A 255 -25.91 -7.59 -3.72
C HIS A 255 -25.26 -7.80 -5.10
N THR A 256 -25.79 -8.76 -5.87
CA THR A 256 -25.22 -9.35 -7.09
C THR A 256 -24.77 -8.37 -8.19
N ASP A 257 -25.41 -7.20 -8.34
CA ASP A 257 -25.14 -6.26 -9.45
C ASP A 257 -23.80 -5.50 -9.35
N GLU A 258 -23.20 -5.40 -8.15
CA GLU A 258 -21.95 -4.63 -7.94
C GLU A 258 -20.72 -5.52 -7.79
N THR A 259 -20.87 -6.85 -7.87
CA THR A 259 -19.76 -7.81 -7.86
C THR A 259 -18.79 -7.59 -9.03
N SER A 260 -19.30 -7.09 -10.16
CA SER A 260 -18.54 -6.68 -11.35
C SER A 260 -17.55 -5.55 -11.10
N LYS A 261 -17.71 -4.81 -9.99
CA LYS A 261 -16.84 -3.68 -9.62
C LYS A 261 -15.55 -4.13 -8.90
N VAL A 262 -15.39 -5.42 -8.58
CA VAL A 262 -14.19 -5.95 -7.91
C VAL A 262 -13.40 -6.86 -8.85
N GLN A 263 -12.31 -6.33 -9.40
CA GLN A 263 -11.40 -7.08 -10.26
C GLN A 263 -10.21 -7.58 -9.45
N LEU A 264 -9.95 -8.89 -9.52
CA LEU A 264 -8.77 -9.52 -8.94
C LEU A 264 -7.92 -10.11 -10.07
N ILE A 265 -6.65 -9.72 -10.13
CA ILE A 265 -5.69 -10.21 -11.11
C ILE A 265 -4.48 -10.76 -10.34
N LEU A 266 -4.32 -12.09 -10.36
CA LEU A 266 -3.16 -12.75 -9.79
C LEU A 266 -2.17 -13.09 -10.91
N LEU A 267 -1.02 -12.43 -10.90
CA LEU A 267 0.04 -12.67 -11.86
C LEU A 267 0.71 -14.02 -11.55
N ASP A 268 0.71 -14.90 -12.55
CA ASP A 268 1.23 -16.27 -12.48
C ASP A 268 2.51 -16.43 -13.31
N ASP A 269 3.45 -15.50 -13.11
CA ASP A 269 4.76 -15.54 -13.76
C ASP A 269 5.81 -15.77 -12.66
N TRP A 270 6.60 -16.83 -12.78
CA TRP A 270 7.63 -17.19 -11.80
C TRP A 270 8.71 -16.10 -11.65
N THR A 271 8.86 -15.24 -12.65
CA THR A 271 9.79 -14.11 -12.61
C THR A 271 9.19 -12.88 -11.92
N VAL A 272 7.88 -12.91 -11.60
CA VAL A 272 7.14 -11.80 -11.00
C VAL A 272 6.76 -12.14 -9.56
N ASN A 273 7.25 -11.31 -8.66
CA ASN A 273 7.04 -11.39 -7.22
C ASN A 273 6.86 -9.98 -6.66
N HIS A 274 6.64 -9.87 -5.36
CA HIS A 274 6.43 -8.64 -4.63
C HIS A 274 7.43 -7.54 -5.00
N TRP A 275 8.73 -7.87 -5.10
CA TRP A 275 9.80 -6.90 -5.37
C TRP A 275 9.93 -6.52 -6.85
N SER A 276 9.51 -7.38 -7.76
CA SER A 276 9.68 -7.19 -9.21
C SER A 276 8.40 -6.76 -9.94
N ILE A 277 7.23 -6.92 -9.31
CA ILE A 277 5.90 -6.66 -9.91
C ILE A 277 5.80 -5.30 -10.59
N LEU A 278 6.32 -4.25 -9.93
CA LEU A 278 6.24 -2.87 -10.42
C LEU A 278 7.03 -2.60 -11.71
N SER A 279 7.99 -3.47 -12.04
CA SER A 279 8.77 -3.40 -13.27
C SER A 279 8.30 -4.42 -14.33
N SER A 280 7.42 -5.33 -13.95
CA SER A 280 7.04 -6.48 -14.76
C SER A 280 6.26 -6.08 -16.02
N LEU A 281 6.46 -6.84 -17.10
CA LEU A 281 5.59 -6.73 -18.28
C LEU A 281 4.17 -7.23 -17.97
N ALA A 282 4.05 -8.22 -17.09
CA ALA A 282 2.78 -8.79 -16.66
C ALA A 282 1.88 -7.73 -16.01
N LEU A 283 2.39 -6.93 -15.07
CA LEU A 283 1.66 -5.81 -14.47
C LEU A 283 1.23 -4.79 -15.54
N ARG A 284 2.14 -4.40 -16.45
CA ARG A 284 1.81 -3.45 -17.53
C ARG A 284 0.68 -3.96 -18.44
N LYS A 285 0.64 -5.25 -18.74
CA LYS A 285 -0.44 -5.88 -19.52
C LYS A 285 -1.75 -5.91 -18.71
N ALA A 286 -1.69 -6.36 -17.46
CA ALA A 286 -2.85 -6.41 -16.57
C ALA A 286 -3.52 -5.03 -16.44
N LEU A 287 -2.72 -3.99 -16.18
CA LEU A 287 -3.22 -2.63 -16.08
C LEU A 287 -3.88 -2.17 -17.37
N ARG A 288 -3.27 -2.38 -18.55
CA ARG A 288 -3.89 -2.02 -19.83
C ARG A 288 -5.24 -2.69 -20.04
N ASN A 289 -5.38 -3.95 -19.65
CA ASN A 289 -6.65 -4.68 -19.74
C ASN A 289 -7.71 -4.08 -18.81
N VAL A 290 -7.30 -3.72 -17.59
CA VAL A 290 -8.18 -3.00 -16.65
C VAL A 290 -8.62 -1.66 -17.26
N LEU A 291 -7.70 -0.87 -17.82
CA LEU A 291 -8.04 0.42 -18.42
C LEU A 291 -9.03 0.26 -19.58
N ALA A 292 -8.75 -0.69 -20.48
CA ALA A 292 -9.62 -0.99 -21.61
C ALA A 292 -11.02 -1.46 -21.15
N SER A 293 -11.13 -2.14 -20.00
CA SER A 293 -12.43 -2.53 -19.43
C SER A 293 -13.20 -1.36 -18.82
N LEU A 294 -12.52 -0.29 -18.42
CA LEU A 294 -13.13 0.90 -17.78
C LEU A 294 -13.62 1.91 -18.81
N ASP A 295 -13.07 1.92 -20.02
CA ASP A 295 -13.45 2.84 -21.09
C ASP A 295 -14.71 2.38 -21.86
N GLY A 296 -15.18 1.14 -21.65
CA GLY A 296 -16.32 0.55 -22.38
C GLY A 296 -16.03 0.33 -23.88
N PRO A 297 -16.89 -0.42 -24.60
CA PRO A 297 -16.83 -0.47 -26.06
C PRO A 297 -17.17 0.89 -26.71
#